data_AF-A0A8J3BX79-F1
#
_entry.id   AF-A0A8J3BX79-F1
#
_cell.length_a   1.000
_cell.length_b   1.000
_cell.length_c   1.000
_cell.angle_alpha   90.00
_cell.angle_beta   90.00
_cell.angle_gamma   90.00
#
_symmetry.space_group_name_H-M   'P 1'
#
loop_
_entity.id
_entity.type
_entity.pdbx_description
1 polymer ?
#
loop_
_entity_poly.entity_id
_entity_poly.type
_entity_poly.pdbx_seq_one_letter_code
_entity_poly.pdbx_strand_id
1 'polypeptide(L)'
;MDATRDRGHGRYDIRELQAVTCLGALTLDFPYAVQALRIRRRRYNAATERWSTVTVYAITSLTAAQAGRGSRCRPSCARTGRR
;
A
#
# COMPACT_ATOMS: atom_id res chain seq x y z
N MET A 1 -8.40 -7.44 4.50
CA MET A 1 -8.02 -6.20 5.22
C MET A 1 -6.64 -6.44 5.83
N ASP A 2 -5.72 -5.52 5.65
CA ASP A 2 -4.35 -5.60 6.20
C ASP A 2 -4.10 -4.40 7.12
N ALA A 3 -3.39 -4.59 8.22
CA ALA A 3 -3.14 -3.53 9.20
C ALA A 3 -1.71 -3.59 9.75
N THR A 4 -1.02 -2.47 9.69
CA THR A 4 0.33 -2.30 10.24
C THR A 4 0.32 -1.26 11.36
N ARG A 5 1.03 -1.54 12.45
CA ARG A 5 1.24 -0.63 13.57
C ARG A 5 2.74 -0.38 13.74
N ASP A 6 3.11 0.87 13.94
CA ASP A 6 4.49 1.30 14.11
C ASP A 6 4.58 2.29 15.29
N ARG A 7 5.63 2.15 16.12
CA ARG A 7 5.86 2.98 17.30
C ARG A 7 7.36 3.25 17.47
N GLY A 8 7.74 4.52 17.57
CA GLY A 8 9.14 4.91 17.77
C GLY A 8 9.30 6.42 17.96
N HIS A 9 10.24 6.83 18.82
CA HIS A 9 10.57 8.25 19.08
C HIS A 9 9.35 9.14 19.37
N GLY A 10 8.42 8.67 20.22
CA GLY A 10 7.18 9.39 20.56
C GLY A 10 6.11 9.38 19.46
N ARG A 11 6.35 8.72 18.32
CA ARG A 11 5.36 8.56 17.26
C ARG A 11 4.63 7.22 17.39
N TYR A 12 3.35 7.26 17.04
CA TYR A 12 2.53 6.07 16.86
C TYR A 12 1.78 6.20 15.54
N ASP A 13 1.95 5.25 14.63
CA ASP A 13 1.33 5.25 13.31
C ASP A 13 0.59 3.91 13.12
N ILE A 14 -0.70 3.97 12.79
CA ILE A 14 -1.53 2.83 12.35
C ILE A 14 -1.86 3.04 10.87
N ARG A 15 -1.67 2.00 10.06
CA ARG A 15 -2.06 1.98 8.65
C ARG A 15 -2.99 0.79 8.44
N GLU A 16 -4.18 1.04 7.92
CA GLU A 16 -5.15 0.02 7.54
C GLU A 16 -5.34 0.10 6.04
N LEU A 17 -5.10 -1.02 5.35
CA LEU A 17 -5.31 -1.17 3.93
C LEU A 17 -6.49 -2.11 3.68
N GLN A 18 -7.43 -1.63 2.88
CA GLN A 18 -8.53 -2.43 2.37
C GLN A 18 -8.44 -2.40 0.84
N ALA A 19 -8.55 -3.56 0.22
CA ALA A 19 -8.61 -3.69 -1.23
C ALA A 19 -9.80 -4.58 -1.59
N VAL A 20 -10.54 -4.17 -2.60
CA VAL A 20 -11.68 -4.90 -3.14
C VAL A 20 -11.48 -5.05 -4.63
N THR A 21 -11.75 -6.25 -5.15
CA THR A 21 -11.72 -6.50 -6.60
C THR A 21 -13.07 -6.09 -7.19
N CYS A 22 -13.01 -5.27 -8.22
CA CYS A 22 -14.15 -4.54 -8.79
C CYS A 22 -14.40 -5.05 -10.22
N LEU A 23 -15.14 -6.15 -10.33
CA LEU A 23 -15.48 -6.81 -11.60
C LEU A 23 -16.98 -7.12 -11.64
N GLY A 24 -17.54 -7.33 -12.84
CA GLY A 24 -18.95 -7.64 -13.02
C GLY A 24 -19.86 -6.52 -12.50
N ALA A 25 -20.74 -6.83 -11.56
CA ALA A 25 -21.66 -5.86 -10.97
C ALA A 25 -20.98 -4.74 -10.14
N LEU A 26 -19.68 -4.89 -9.82
CA LEU A 26 -18.89 -3.91 -9.08
C LEU A 26 -17.87 -3.19 -9.97
N THR A 27 -18.05 -3.17 -11.28
CA THR A 27 -17.17 -2.41 -12.18
C THR A 27 -17.19 -0.93 -11.86
N LEU A 28 -15.99 -0.31 -11.87
CA LEU A 28 -15.86 1.14 -11.73
C LEU A 28 -16.03 1.81 -13.10
N ASP A 29 -16.41 3.08 -13.08
CA ASP A 29 -16.49 3.93 -14.28
C ASP A 29 -15.12 4.27 -14.89
N PHE A 30 -14.04 3.78 -14.29
CA PHE A 30 -12.69 3.98 -14.79
C PHE A 30 -12.23 2.78 -15.62
N PRO A 31 -11.91 2.97 -16.92
CA PRO A 31 -11.48 1.88 -17.78
C PRO A 31 -10.29 1.12 -17.21
N TYR A 32 -10.34 -0.20 -17.31
CA TYR A 32 -9.31 -1.13 -16.83
C TYR A 32 -9.06 -1.12 -15.32
N ALA A 33 -9.78 -0.33 -14.51
CA ALA A 33 -9.67 -0.41 -13.07
C ALA A 33 -10.32 -1.71 -12.59
N VAL A 34 -9.50 -2.58 -11.99
CA VAL A 34 -9.94 -3.89 -11.50
C VAL A 34 -9.95 -3.97 -9.99
N GLN A 35 -9.41 -2.96 -9.29
CA GLN A 35 -9.44 -2.87 -7.83
C GLN A 35 -9.65 -1.45 -7.33
N ALA A 36 -10.37 -1.36 -6.21
CA ALA A 36 -10.48 -0.17 -5.38
C ALA A 36 -9.81 -0.40 -4.03
N LEU A 37 -9.13 0.63 -3.52
CA LEU A 37 -8.39 0.60 -2.27
C LEU A 37 -8.86 1.71 -1.34
N ARG A 38 -8.93 1.40 -0.05
CA ARG A 38 -9.07 2.37 1.04
C ARG A 38 -7.86 2.24 1.96
N ILE A 39 -7.09 3.32 2.04
CA ILE A 39 -5.93 3.44 2.92
C ILE A 39 -6.31 4.39 4.04
N ARG A 40 -6.42 3.88 5.26
CA ARG A 40 -6.64 4.69 6.44
C ARG A 40 -5.36 4.76 7.26
N ARG A 41 -4.86 5.97 7.47
CA ARG A 41 -3.69 6.23 8.33
C ARG A 41 -4.13 7.01 9.56
N ARG A 42 -3.83 6.48 10.74
CA ARG A 42 -4.04 7.14 12.02
C ARG A 42 -2.69 7.40 12.69
N ARG A 43 -2.35 8.67 12.91
CA ARG A 43 -1.07 9.10 13.50
C ARG A 43 -1.31 9.77 14.85
N TYR A 44 -0.54 9.40 15.86
CA TYR A 44 -0.42 10.13 17.11
C TYR A 44 0.67 11.20 16.97
N ASN A 45 0.31 12.44 17.29
CA ASN A 45 1.25 13.54 17.42
C ASN A 45 1.55 13.75 18.90
N ALA A 46 2.78 13.41 19.33
CA ALA A 46 3.19 13.61 20.71
C ALA A 46 3.27 15.09 21.13
N ALA A 47 3.59 16.00 20.19
CA ALA A 47 3.71 17.42 20.52
C ALA A 47 2.37 18.08 20.86
N THR A 48 1.27 17.56 20.28
CA THR A 48 -0.09 18.08 20.51
C THR A 48 -0.97 17.09 21.29
N GLU A 49 -0.43 15.94 21.65
CA GLU A 49 -1.12 14.80 22.30
C GLU A 49 -2.41 14.36 21.60
N ARG A 50 -2.47 14.51 20.27
CA ARG A 50 -3.67 14.26 19.48
C ARG A 50 -3.49 13.17 18.45
N TRP A 51 -4.59 12.48 18.17
CA TRP A 51 -4.71 11.58 17.03
C TRP A 51 -5.22 12.33 15.80
N SER A 52 -4.60 12.06 14.66
CA SER A 52 -5.06 12.52 13.34
C SER A 52 -5.34 11.31 12.46
N THR A 53 -6.44 11.35 11.70
CA THR A 53 -6.81 10.27 10.76
C THR A 53 -6.92 10.84 9.35
N VAL A 54 -6.30 10.16 8.39
CA VAL A 54 -6.40 10.46 6.96
C VAL A 54 -6.88 9.20 6.26
N THR A 55 -7.91 9.33 5.42
CA THR A 55 -8.39 8.25 4.55
C THR A 55 -8.15 8.63 3.11
N VAL A 56 -7.44 7.78 2.38
CA VAL A 56 -7.18 7.91 0.95
C VAL A 56 -7.93 6.79 0.23
N TYR A 57 -8.67 7.16 -0.81
CA TYR A 57 -9.25 6.22 -1.75
C TYR A 57 -8.40 6.19 -3.02
N ALA A 58 -8.11 5.00 -3.53
CA ALA A 58 -7.34 4.81 -4.74
C ALA A 58 -7.97 3.71 -5.58
N ILE A 59 -7.70 3.72 -6.88
CA ILE A 59 -8.13 2.69 -7.82
C ILE A 59 -6.92 2.26 -8.65
N THR A 60 -6.89 1.01 -9.08
CA THR A 60 -5.77 0.48 -9.88
C THR A 60 -6.23 -0.56 -10.88
N SER A 61 -5.48 -0.67 -11.98
CA SER A 61 -5.61 -1.70 -13.00
C SER A 61 -4.84 -2.99 -12.68
N LEU A 62 -4.07 -3.02 -11.58
CA LEU A 62 -3.39 -4.22 -11.14
C LEU A 62 -4.33 -5.13 -10.35
N THR A 63 -4.21 -6.44 -10.57
CA THR A 63 -4.86 -7.44 -9.72
C THR A 63 -4.11 -7.63 -8.40
N ALA A 64 -4.76 -8.20 -7.39
CA ALA A 64 -4.13 -8.47 -6.09
C ALA A 64 -2.84 -9.30 -6.21
N ALA A 65 -2.82 -10.25 -7.15
CA ALA A 65 -1.66 -11.10 -7.40
C ALA A 65 -0.48 -10.32 -8.02
N GLN A 66 -0.77 -9.30 -8.83
CA GLN A 66 0.25 -8.44 -9.45
C GLN A 66 0.74 -7.35 -8.50
N ALA A 67 -0.08 -6.94 -7.54
CA ALA A 67 0.20 -5.89 -6.55
C ALA A 67 1.14 -6.32 -5.40
N GLY A 68 2.03 -7.29 -5.65
CA GLY A 68 3.03 -7.75 -4.68
C GLY A 68 4.17 -6.75 -4.48
N ARG A 69 4.89 -6.87 -3.35
CA ARG A 69 6.15 -6.14 -3.13
C ARG A 69 7.14 -6.55 -4.22
N GLY A 70 7.65 -5.58 -4.97
CA GLY A 70 8.51 -5.83 -6.12
C GLY A 70 9.75 -6.66 -5.77
N SER A 71 9.75 -7.94 -6.10
CA SER A 71 10.97 -8.72 -6.25
C SER A 71 11.48 -8.56 -7.68
N ARG A 72 12.10 -7.42 -7.97
CA ARG A 72 12.96 -7.27 -9.15
C ARG A 72 14.37 -6.91 -8.72
N CYS A 73 15.09 -7.90 -8.20
CA CYS A 73 16.51 -8.03 -8.47
C CYS A 73 16.64 -9.10 -9.55
N ARG A 74 16.98 -8.69 -10.77
CA ARG A 74 17.38 -9.60 -11.84
C ARG A 74 18.90 -9.78 -11.67
N PRO A 75 19.43 -10.96 -11.30
CA PRO A 75 20.86 -11.13 -11.14
C PRO A 75 21.51 -11.26 -12.52
N SER A 76 21.80 -10.13 -13.17
CA SER A 76 22.72 -10.06 -14.30
C SER A 76 23.89 -9.14 -13.97
N CYS A 77 24.57 -9.45 -12.88
CA CYS A 77 25.94 -8.99 -12.67
C CYS A 77 26.75 -10.21 -12.21
N ALA A 78 26.79 -11.24 -13.06
CA ALA A 78 27.86 -12.21 -13.03
C ALA A 78 29.13 -11.46 -13.46
N ARG A 79 29.85 -10.99 -12.44
CA ARG A 79 31.25 -10.60 -12.41
C ARG A 79 32.06 -11.24 -13.54
N THR A 80 32.38 -10.47 -14.57
CA THR A 80 33.36 -10.83 -15.60
C THR A 80 34.57 -9.92 -15.51
N GLY A 81 35.73 -10.54 -15.23
CA GLY A 81 37.08 -9.98 -15.42
C GLY A 81 37.69 -9.34 -14.17
N ARG A 82 38.96 -9.56 -13.83
CA ARG A 82 40.08 -10.26 -14.49
C ARG A 82 41.17 -10.55 -13.44
N ARG A 83 41.95 -11.61 -13.67
CA ARG A 83 43.30 -11.77 -13.11
C ARG A 83 44.25 -10.77 -13.76
#